data_AF-A0A351BG16-F1
#
_entry.id   AF-A0A351BG16-F1
#
_cell.length_a   1.000
_cell.length_b   1.000
_cell.length_c   1.000
_cell.angle_alpha   90.00
_cell.angle_beta   90.00
_cell.angle_gamma   90.00
#
_symmetry.space_group_name_H-M   'P 1'
#
loop_
_entity.id
_entity.type
_entity.pdbx_description
1 polymer ?
#
loop_
_entity_poly.entity_id
_entity_poly.type
_entity_poly.pdbx_seq_one_letter_code
_entity_poly.pdbx_strand_id
1 'polypeptide(L)'
;MHTSSLIIVALAGALFAMPAAAQPAAAGMGPGMPGGGGGPGMGRPADCGKAADPQQCEARHAAHQKVLAACRDKSGSERRQCLHQQAQQTDCASARNPQQCEARKQAYAACQERSGPDFKRCVQEKMPAADCSKSADPARCQRHQKARELCRDRIGPEHRQCLRDALAPPAR
;
A
#
# COMPACT_ATOMS: atom_id res chain seq x y z
N MET A 1 53.95 17.39 -41.45
CA MET A 1 53.23 18.52 -42.04
C MET A 1 52.50 19.26 -40.93
N HIS A 2 52.84 20.55 -40.81
CA HIS A 2 52.22 21.68 -40.11
C HIS A 2 51.28 21.52 -38.89
N THR A 3 51.69 22.28 -37.88
CA THR A 3 51.08 22.79 -36.65
C THR A 3 49.81 23.64 -36.83
N SER A 4 49.00 23.67 -35.76
CA SER A 4 48.21 24.80 -35.22
C SER A 4 47.07 25.43 -36.04
N SER A 5 45.93 25.65 -35.37
CA SER A 5 45.39 27.02 -35.16
C SER A 5 44.18 27.03 -34.23
N LEU A 6 44.39 27.67 -33.07
CA LEU A 6 43.37 28.33 -32.26
C LEU A 6 42.89 29.57 -33.02
N ILE A 7 41.57 29.81 -33.07
CA ILE A 7 41.03 31.15 -33.35
C ILE A 7 39.99 31.51 -32.29
N ILE A 8 40.41 32.44 -31.45
CA ILE A 8 39.60 33.28 -30.57
C ILE A 8 39.01 34.38 -31.46
N VAL A 9 37.69 34.59 -31.44
CA VAL A 9 37.09 35.88 -31.84
C VAL A 9 36.20 36.34 -30.71
N ALA A 10 36.53 37.51 -30.20
CA ALA A 10 35.87 38.23 -29.14
C ALA A 10 34.89 39.27 -29.72
N LEU A 11 34.01 39.74 -28.82
CA LEU A 11 33.43 41.08 -28.72
C LEU A 11 32.06 41.39 -29.37
N ALA A 12 31.15 41.72 -28.43
CA ALA A 12 30.45 43.00 -28.31
C ALA A 12 28.94 43.03 -28.63
N GLY A 13 28.16 43.24 -27.56
CA GLY A 13 27.31 44.42 -27.43
C GLY A 13 25.88 44.33 -28.00
N ALA A 14 24.89 44.29 -27.10
CA ALA A 14 23.86 45.32 -26.98
C ALA A 14 22.86 44.94 -25.88
N LEU A 15 22.82 45.76 -24.82
CA LEU A 15 21.65 45.86 -23.95
C LEU A 15 20.48 46.40 -24.78
N PHE A 16 19.39 45.66 -24.86
CA PHE A 16 18.07 46.25 -25.08
C PHE A 16 17.19 45.92 -23.87
N ALA A 17 17.05 46.92 -23.01
CA ALA A 17 15.91 47.04 -22.13
C ALA A 17 14.71 47.48 -22.97
N MET A 18 13.62 46.71 -22.94
CA MET A 18 12.27 47.21 -23.21
C MET A 18 11.29 46.66 -22.18
N PRO A 19 10.34 47.47 -21.70
CA PRO A 19 9.42 47.12 -20.62
C PRO A 19 8.15 46.47 -21.19
N ALA A 20 7.88 45.23 -20.81
CA ALA A 20 6.59 44.60 -21.05
C ALA A 20 5.76 44.65 -19.76
N ALA A 21 5.08 45.77 -19.54
CA ALA A 21 3.95 45.82 -18.62
C ALA A 21 2.69 45.38 -19.38
N ALA A 22 2.30 44.11 -19.26
CA ALA A 22 0.94 43.69 -19.55
C ALA A 22 0.62 42.33 -18.89
N GLN A 23 -0.45 42.36 -18.09
CA GLN A 23 -1.33 41.26 -17.67
C GLN A 23 -0.96 40.51 -16.38
N PRO A 24 -1.74 40.68 -15.29
CA PRO A 24 -1.69 39.77 -14.16
C PRO A 24 -2.15 38.41 -14.65
N ALA A 25 -1.22 37.45 -14.71
CA ALA A 25 -1.59 36.06 -14.79
C ALA A 25 -2.38 35.73 -13.52
N ALA A 26 -3.69 35.64 -13.67
CA ALA A 26 -4.55 34.86 -12.81
C ALA A 26 -4.14 33.38 -12.96
N ALA A 27 -2.99 33.03 -12.38
CA ALA A 27 -2.56 31.66 -12.20
C ALA A 27 -3.26 31.15 -10.94
N GLY A 28 -4.24 30.28 -11.15
CA GLY A 28 -5.21 29.88 -10.15
C GLY A 28 -4.58 29.37 -8.86
N MET A 29 -4.75 30.14 -7.79
CA MET A 29 -5.08 29.57 -6.49
C MET A 29 -6.48 28.95 -6.61
N GLY A 30 -6.53 27.73 -7.13
CA GLY A 30 -7.69 26.88 -6.91
C GLY A 30 -7.89 26.74 -5.40
N PRO A 31 -9.11 26.95 -4.87
CA PRO A 31 -9.41 26.65 -3.48
C PRO A 31 -8.96 25.22 -3.22
N GLY A 32 -8.14 25.03 -2.18
CA GLY A 32 -7.81 23.71 -1.69
C GLY A 32 -9.12 22.96 -1.48
N MET A 33 -9.42 22.02 -2.36
CA MET A 33 -10.56 21.13 -2.20
C MET A 33 -10.28 20.33 -0.91
N PRO A 34 -11.10 20.41 0.14
CA PRO A 34 -11.11 19.38 1.16
C PRO A 34 -11.83 18.18 0.55
N GLY A 35 -11.15 17.49 -0.35
CA GLY A 35 -11.68 16.38 -1.12
C GLY A 35 -10.59 15.31 -1.24
N GLY A 36 -10.73 14.11 -0.70
CA GLY A 36 -11.87 13.54 -0.04
C GLY A 36 -11.44 12.32 0.76
N GLY A 37 -12.40 11.82 1.53
CA GLY A 37 -12.29 10.75 2.50
C GLY A 37 -11.16 9.75 2.25
N GLY A 38 -10.11 9.89 3.04
CA GLY A 38 -9.40 8.71 3.52
C GLY A 38 -10.44 7.83 4.21
N GLY A 39 -10.90 6.78 3.52
CA GLY A 39 -11.77 5.78 4.14
C GLY A 39 -11.14 5.26 5.45
N PRO A 40 -11.92 4.63 6.36
CA PRO A 40 -11.50 4.29 7.72
C PRO A 40 -10.27 3.37 7.90
N GLY A 41 -9.46 3.12 6.87
CA GLY A 41 -8.35 2.16 6.87
C GLY A 41 -6.94 2.74 6.76
N MET A 42 -6.76 4.07 6.76
CA MET A 42 -5.42 4.70 6.67
C MET A 42 -5.17 5.77 7.75
N GLY A 43 -5.93 5.77 8.84
CA GLY A 43 -5.83 6.80 9.89
C GLY A 43 -5.59 6.20 11.27
N ARG A 44 -4.42 6.50 11.84
CA ARG A 44 -3.97 6.25 13.24
C ARG A 44 -4.03 4.76 13.69
N PRO A 45 -3.20 4.36 14.67
CA PRO A 45 -3.41 3.10 15.37
C PRO A 45 -4.87 3.03 15.84
N ALA A 46 -5.55 1.91 15.59
CA ALA A 46 -6.91 1.73 16.08
C ALA A 46 -6.89 1.93 17.60
N ASP A 47 -7.79 2.77 18.11
CA ASP A 47 -8.00 2.90 19.55
C ASP A 47 -8.60 1.58 20.05
N CYS A 48 -7.76 0.72 20.63
CA CYS A 48 -8.18 -0.60 21.08
C CYS A 48 -9.25 -0.51 22.18
N GLY A 49 -9.33 0.58 22.94
CA GLY A 49 -10.39 0.81 23.91
C GLY A 49 -11.79 0.91 23.31
N LYS A 50 -11.90 1.14 21.99
CA LYS A 50 -13.17 1.20 21.25
C LYS A 50 -13.43 -0.03 20.40
N ALA A 51 -12.54 -1.02 20.42
CA ALA A 51 -12.71 -2.25 19.67
C ALA A 51 -13.78 -3.14 20.33
N ALA A 52 -14.48 -3.95 19.52
CA ALA A 52 -15.39 -4.97 20.03
C ALA A 52 -14.68 -6.01 20.92
N ASP A 53 -13.36 -6.13 20.76
CA ASP A 53 -12.48 -6.95 21.61
C ASP A 53 -11.17 -6.17 21.85
N PRO A 54 -11.09 -5.40 22.95
CA PRO A 54 -9.91 -4.60 23.29
C PRO A 54 -8.65 -5.45 23.52
N GLN A 55 -8.77 -6.56 24.23
CA GLN A 55 -7.64 -7.43 24.56
C GLN A 55 -7.03 -8.06 23.29
N GLN A 56 -7.86 -8.56 22.38
CA GLN A 56 -7.37 -9.08 21.09
C GLN A 56 -6.76 -7.99 20.22
N CYS A 57 -7.28 -6.76 20.28
CA CYS A 57 -6.71 -5.62 19.59
C CYS A 57 -5.31 -5.30 20.12
N GLU A 58 -5.14 -5.20 21.44
CA GLU A 58 -3.87 -4.94 22.10
C GLU A 58 -2.85 -6.04 21.81
N ALA A 59 -3.24 -7.32 21.92
CA ALA A 59 -2.38 -8.46 21.59
C ALA A 59 -1.87 -8.39 20.16
N ARG A 60 -2.74 -8.06 19.18
CA ARG A 60 -2.34 -7.87 17.78
C ARG A 60 -1.39 -6.68 17.62
N HIS A 61 -1.64 -5.57 18.31
CA HIS A 61 -0.78 -4.39 18.27
C HIS A 61 0.61 -4.70 18.83
N ALA A 62 0.69 -5.36 19.98
CA ALA A 62 1.94 -5.79 20.59
C ALA A 62 2.72 -6.75 19.69
N ALA A 63 2.05 -7.74 19.09
CA ALA A 63 2.68 -8.67 18.14
C ALA A 63 3.25 -7.94 16.91
N HIS A 64 2.49 -6.99 16.33
CA HIS A 64 2.97 -6.21 15.20
C HIS A 64 4.14 -5.30 15.56
N GLN A 65 4.11 -4.67 16.74
CA GLN A 65 5.22 -3.85 17.23
C GLN A 65 6.49 -4.67 17.43
N LYS A 66 6.39 -5.89 17.97
CA LYS A 66 7.53 -6.82 18.11
C LYS A 66 8.18 -7.13 16.77
N VAL A 67 7.39 -7.46 15.75
CA VAL A 67 7.89 -7.72 14.38
C VAL A 67 8.57 -6.49 13.79
N LEU A 68 7.96 -5.30 13.93
CA LEU A 68 8.55 -4.06 13.44
C LEU A 68 9.83 -3.67 14.19
N ALA A 69 9.91 -3.96 15.48
CA ALA A 69 11.10 -3.73 16.29
C ALA A 69 12.25 -4.67 15.89
N ALA A 70 11.95 -5.95 15.66
CA ALA A 70 12.94 -6.94 15.22
C ALA A 70 13.57 -6.62 13.85
N CYS A 71 12.84 -5.92 12.99
CA CYS A 71 13.31 -5.49 11.67
C CYS A 71 13.62 -3.98 11.60
N ARG A 72 13.78 -3.30 12.75
CA ARG A 72 13.89 -1.82 12.80
C ARG A 72 15.09 -1.30 12.03
N ASP A 73 16.25 -1.91 12.25
CA ASP A 73 17.53 -1.45 11.72
C ASP A 73 17.76 -1.85 10.25
N LYS A 74 16.81 -2.60 9.67
CA LYS A 74 16.84 -3.03 8.28
C LYS A 74 16.08 -2.04 7.40
N SER A 75 16.56 -1.87 6.17
CA SER A 75 15.92 -1.02 5.16
C SER A 75 15.75 -1.75 3.82
N GLY A 76 15.01 -1.16 2.88
CA GLY A 76 14.91 -1.66 1.50
C GLY A 76 14.46 -3.12 1.35
N SER A 77 15.22 -3.90 0.58
CA SER A 77 15.01 -5.35 0.39
C SER A 77 15.25 -6.16 1.66
N GLU A 78 16.26 -5.81 2.45
CA GLU A 78 16.62 -6.51 3.68
C GLU A 78 15.50 -6.44 4.73
N ARG A 79 14.90 -5.26 4.91
CA ARG A 79 13.72 -5.10 5.79
C ARG A 79 12.57 -5.98 5.34
N ARG A 80 12.32 -6.03 4.03
CA ARG A 80 11.25 -6.85 3.46
C ARG A 80 11.51 -8.32 3.77
N GLN A 81 12.70 -8.84 3.50
CA GLN A 81 13.06 -10.22 3.80
C GLN A 81 12.89 -10.54 5.29
N CYS A 82 13.34 -9.66 6.19
CA CYS A 82 13.13 -9.81 7.63
C CYS A 82 11.63 -9.91 7.98
N LEU A 83 10.80 -9.03 7.43
CA LEU A 83 9.35 -9.09 7.67
C LEU A 83 8.70 -10.38 7.14
N HIS A 84 9.19 -10.93 6.03
CA HIS A 84 8.70 -12.23 5.51
C HIS A 84 9.12 -13.38 6.43
N GLN A 85 10.36 -13.38 6.92
CA GLN A 85 10.84 -14.37 7.89
C GLN A 85 10.04 -14.30 9.20
N GLN A 86 9.78 -13.11 9.73
CA GLN A 86 8.95 -12.91 10.91
C GLN A 86 7.51 -13.41 10.69
N ALA A 87 6.95 -13.23 9.49
CA ALA A 87 5.64 -13.78 9.16
C ALA A 87 5.61 -15.32 9.21
N GLN A 88 6.68 -15.99 8.79
CA GLN A 88 6.79 -17.46 8.89
C GLN A 88 6.89 -17.94 10.35
N GLN A 89 7.47 -17.14 11.23
CA GLN A 89 7.63 -17.45 12.66
C GLN A 89 6.42 -17.04 13.51
N THR A 90 5.40 -16.42 12.91
CA THR A 90 4.22 -15.97 13.66
C THR A 90 3.42 -17.18 14.14
N ASP A 91 3.12 -17.19 15.44
CA ASP A 91 2.18 -18.13 16.03
C ASP A 91 0.75 -17.77 15.65
N CYS A 92 0.11 -18.63 14.85
CA CYS A 92 -1.26 -18.43 14.40
C CYS A 92 -2.31 -18.90 15.41
N ALA A 93 -1.94 -19.63 16.47
CA ALA A 93 -2.90 -20.10 17.47
C ALA A 93 -3.56 -18.93 18.21
N SER A 94 -2.81 -17.85 18.44
CA SER A 94 -3.29 -16.61 19.08
C SER A 94 -3.98 -15.62 18.10
N ALA A 95 -4.07 -15.98 16.81
CA ALA A 95 -4.74 -15.14 15.83
C ALA A 95 -6.27 -15.26 15.96
N ARG A 96 -6.98 -14.16 15.71
CA ARG A 96 -8.46 -14.16 15.64
C ARG A 96 -9.02 -15.19 14.65
N ASN A 97 -8.26 -15.51 13.60
CA ASN A 97 -8.58 -16.58 12.68
C ASN A 97 -7.31 -17.41 12.40
N PRO A 98 -7.08 -18.51 13.15
CA PRO A 98 -5.89 -19.34 13.00
C PRO A 98 -5.76 -19.95 11.61
N GLN A 99 -6.87 -20.42 11.02
CA GLN A 99 -6.89 -21.04 9.69
C GLN A 99 -6.45 -20.05 8.60
N GLN A 100 -6.95 -18.82 8.64
CA GLN A 100 -6.55 -17.78 7.70
C GLN A 100 -5.08 -17.36 7.89
N CYS A 101 -4.61 -17.33 9.13
CA CYS A 101 -3.21 -17.03 9.45
C CYS A 101 -2.27 -18.08 8.85
N GLU A 102 -2.57 -19.38 9.04
CA GLU A 102 -1.75 -20.47 8.49
C GLU A 102 -1.80 -20.51 6.96
N ALA A 103 -2.98 -20.32 6.36
CA ALA A 103 -3.11 -20.22 4.91
C ALA A 103 -2.23 -19.09 4.33
N ARG A 104 -2.14 -17.95 5.03
CA ARG A 104 -1.28 -16.84 4.61
C ARG A 104 0.22 -17.16 4.77
N LYS A 105 0.62 -17.88 5.82
CA LYS A 105 2.01 -18.36 5.97
C LYS A 105 2.42 -19.27 4.82
N GLN A 106 1.56 -20.22 4.47
CA GLN A 106 1.77 -21.12 3.33
C GLN A 106 1.88 -20.35 2.00
N ALA A 107 0.97 -19.40 1.75
CA ALA A 107 1.04 -18.54 0.57
C ALA A 107 2.35 -17.72 0.54
N TYR A 108 2.80 -17.20 1.68
CA TYR A 108 4.04 -16.45 1.77
C TYR A 108 5.27 -17.31 1.49
N ALA A 109 5.28 -18.55 2.00
CA ALA A 109 6.36 -19.51 1.77
C ALA A 109 6.43 -19.91 0.29
N ALA A 110 5.28 -20.20 -0.32
CA ALA A 110 5.19 -20.54 -1.74
C ALA A 110 5.60 -19.39 -2.68
N CYS A 111 5.57 -18.15 -2.19
CA CYS A 111 5.85 -16.95 -2.99
C CYS A 111 7.17 -16.25 -2.61
N GLN A 112 7.98 -16.84 -1.73
CA GLN A 112 9.16 -16.19 -1.14
C GLN A 112 10.23 -15.72 -2.14
N GLU A 113 10.29 -16.35 -3.32
CA GLU A 113 11.24 -16.00 -4.38
C GLU A 113 10.81 -14.77 -5.20
N ARG A 114 9.55 -14.32 -5.03
CA ARG A 114 8.99 -13.17 -5.73
C ARG A 114 9.07 -11.93 -4.86
N SER A 115 9.09 -10.76 -5.49
CA SER A 115 9.09 -9.48 -4.76
C SER A 115 8.10 -8.48 -5.39
N GLY A 116 7.82 -7.40 -4.66
CA GLY A 116 7.04 -6.28 -5.21
C GLY A 116 5.62 -6.69 -5.64
N PRO A 117 5.14 -6.23 -6.81
CA PRO A 117 3.83 -6.60 -7.36
C PRO A 117 3.66 -8.11 -7.61
N ASP A 118 4.72 -8.81 -8.04
CA ASP A 118 4.65 -10.24 -8.36
C ASP A 118 4.47 -11.11 -7.12
N PHE A 119 5.10 -10.72 -6.01
CA PHE A 119 4.84 -11.34 -4.71
C PHE A 119 3.35 -11.22 -4.33
N LYS A 120 2.77 -10.03 -4.48
CA LYS A 120 1.35 -9.79 -4.14
C LYS A 120 0.41 -10.62 -5.00
N ARG A 121 0.70 -10.74 -6.30
CA ARG A 121 -0.06 -11.57 -7.24
C ARG A 121 0.02 -13.04 -6.86
N CYS A 122 1.22 -13.55 -6.64
CA CYS A 122 1.42 -14.93 -6.21
C CYS A 122 0.68 -15.23 -4.91
N VAL A 123 0.79 -14.35 -3.90
CA VAL A 123 0.06 -14.55 -2.64
C VAL A 123 -1.44 -14.56 -2.88
N GLN A 124 -1.97 -13.65 -3.69
CA GLN A 124 -3.40 -13.63 -4.00
C GLN A 124 -3.87 -14.91 -4.68
N GLU A 125 -3.12 -15.45 -5.63
CA GLU A 125 -3.40 -16.72 -6.32
C GLU A 125 -3.31 -17.93 -5.40
N LYS A 126 -2.37 -17.92 -4.44
CA LYS A 126 -2.15 -19.03 -3.49
C LYS A 126 -3.03 -18.95 -2.26
N MET A 127 -3.72 -17.84 -2.02
CA MET A 127 -4.63 -17.71 -0.89
C MET A 127 -5.93 -18.49 -1.16
N PRO A 128 -6.32 -19.43 -0.29
CA PRO A 128 -7.56 -20.16 -0.45
C PRO A 128 -8.77 -19.24 -0.27
N ALA A 129 -9.87 -19.62 -0.90
CA ALA A 129 -11.18 -19.04 -0.64
C ALA A 129 -11.53 -19.19 0.85
N ALA A 130 -12.18 -18.16 1.41
CA ALA A 130 -12.64 -18.22 2.80
C ALA A 130 -13.82 -19.17 2.93
N ASP A 131 -13.80 -20.02 3.95
CA ASP A 131 -14.97 -20.81 4.34
C ASP A 131 -15.96 -19.92 5.10
N CYS A 132 -16.88 -19.31 4.36
CA CYS A 132 -17.85 -18.37 4.92
C CYS A 132 -18.90 -19.00 5.84
N SER A 133 -19.01 -20.34 5.86
CA SER A 133 -19.93 -21.04 6.78
C SER A 133 -19.51 -20.89 8.25
N LYS A 134 -18.23 -20.65 8.51
CA LYS A 134 -17.65 -20.47 9.85
C LYS A 134 -17.53 -19.00 10.27
N SER A 135 -18.03 -18.08 9.46
CA SER A 135 -18.01 -16.65 9.76
C SER A 135 -19.17 -16.29 10.70
N ALA A 136 -18.92 -15.39 11.65
CA ALA A 136 -19.99 -14.77 12.46
C ALA A 136 -21.03 -14.02 11.60
N ASP A 137 -20.64 -13.58 10.40
CA ASP A 137 -21.54 -13.04 9.39
C ASP A 137 -21.23 -13.70 8.03
N PRO A 138 -21.95 -14.77 7.65
CA PRO A 138 -21.75 -15.47 6.40
C PRO A 138 -22.07 -14.61 5.17
N ALA A 139 -23.12 -13.78 5.21
CA ALA A 139 -23.55 -12.95 4.09
C ALA A 139 -22.51 -11.87 3.77
N ARG A 140 -21.96 -11.21 4.80
CA ARG A 140 -20.84 -10.29 4.65
C ARG A 140 -19.60 -11.02 4.12
N CYS A 141 -19.27 -12.18 4.67
CA CYS A 141 -18.13 -12.96 4.18
C CYS A 141 -18.25 -13.28 2.68
N GLN A 142 -19.41 -13.78 2.25
CA GLN A 142 -19.67 -14.11 0.83
C GLN A 142 -19.56 -12.87 -0.06
N ARG A 143 -20.06 -11.72 0.39
CA ARG A 143 -19.92 -10.44 -0.35
C ARG A 143 -18.44 -10.08 -0.54
N HIS A 144 -17.64 -10.20 0.53
CA HIS A 144 -16.19 -9.97 0.46
C HIS A 144 -15.47 -11.00 -0.43
N GLN A 145 -15.90 -12.26 -0.43
CA GLN A 145 -15.34 -13.30 -1.29
C GLN A 145 -15.62 -13.00 -2.77
N LYS A 146 -16.87 -12.65 -3.12
CA LYS A 146 -17.24 -12.25 -4.47
C LYS A 146 -16.45 -11.03 -4.95
N ALA A 147 -16.26 -10.03 -4.09
CA ALA A 147 -15.43 -8.87 -4.41
C ALA A 147 -13.96 -9.24 -4.66
N ARG A 148 -13.39 -10.19 -3.90
CA ARG A 148 -12.02 -10.67 -4.13
C ARG A 148 -11.89 -11.39 -5.47
N GLU A 149 -12.87 -12.23 -5.82
CA GLU A 149 -12.93 -12.93 -7.10
C GLU A 149 -13.03 -11.93 -8.27
N LEU A 150 -13.94 -10.97 -8.19
CA LEU A 150 -14.11 -9.92 -9.20
C LEU A 150 -12.84 -9.08 -9.41
N CYS A 151 -12.12 -8.81 -8.34
CA CYS A 151 -10.93 -7.97 -8.34
C CYS A 151 -9.61 -8.76 -8.47
N ARG A 152 -9.67 -10.05 -8.80
CA ARG A 152 -8.50 -10.96 -8.76
C ARG A 152 -7.38 -10.56 -9.72
N ASP A 153 -7.71 -9.96 -10.86
CA ASP A 153 -6.71 -9.62 -11.88
C ASP A 153 -6.00 -8.29 -11.63
N ARG A 154 -6.43 -7.56 -10.58
CA ARG A 154 -5.86 -6.27 -10.19
C ARG A 154 -4.90 -6.43 -9.03
N ILE A 155 -3.83 -5.63 -9.00
CA ILE A 155 -2.82 -5.62 -7.93
C ILE A 155 -2.65 -4.21 -7.34
N GLY A 156 -2.27 -4.13 -6.07
CA GLY A 156 -1.81 -2.87 -5.46
C GLY A 156 -2.93 -1.83 -5.30
N PRO A 157 -2.73 -0.56 -5.71
CA PRO A 157 -3.74 0.49 -5.60
C PRO A 157 -5.05 0.17 -6.35
N GLU A 158 -4.97 -0.38 -7.56
CA GLU A 158 -6.14 -0.70 -8.37
C GLU A 158 -6.99 -1.81 -7.75
N HIS A 159 -6.34 -2.82 -7.16
CA HIS A 159 -7.04 -3.86 -6.41
C HIS A 159 -7.82 -3.27 -5.23
N ARG A 160 -7.18 -2.36 -4.48
CA ARG A 160 -7.84 -1.69 -3.35
C ARG A 160 -9.01 -0.84 -3.80
N GLN A 161 -8.89 -0.15 -4.94
CA GLN A 161 -10.00 0.62 -5.50
C GLN A 161 -11.15 -0.29 -5.91
N CYS A 162 -10.85 -1.35 -6.67
CA CYS A 162 -11.85 -2.34 -7.06
C CYS A 162 -12.61 -2.93 -5.87
N LEU A 163 -11.89 -3.31 -4.80
CA LEU A 163 -12.52 -3.81 -3.59
C LEU A 163 -13.40 -2.76 -2.90
N ARG A 164 -12.99 -1.48 -2.90
CA ARG A 164 -13.83 -0.40 -2.36
C ARG A 164 -15.12 -0.26 -3.15
N ASP A 165 -15.03 -0.25 -4.47
CA ASP A 165 -16.19 -0.08 -5.35
C ASP A 165 -17.13 -1.28 -5.26
N ALA A 166 -16.58 -2.51 -5.30
CA ALA A 166 -17.35 -3.75 -5.22
C ALA A 166 -18.02 -3.97 -3.85
N LEU A 167 -17.54 -3.31 -2.79
CA LEU A 167 -18.08 -3.43 -1.43
C LEU A 167 -18.84 -2.18 -0.98
N ALA A 168 -18.96 -1.17 -1.85
CA ALA A 168 -19.76 0.00 -1.57
C ALA A 168 -21.22 -0.42 -1.33
N PRO A 169 -21.91 0.18 -0.34
CA PRO A 169 -23.35 -0.02 -0.21
C PRO A 169 -24.05 0.46 -1.50
N PRO A 170 -25.16 -0.18 -1.91
CA PRO A 170 -25.91 0.27 -3.07
C PRO A 170 -26.33 1.73 -2.88
N ALA A 171 -26.25 2.52 -3.95
CA ALA A 171 -26.74 3.90 -3.95
C ALA A 171 -28.21 3.89 -3.52
N ARG A 172 -28.54 4.73 -2.54
CA ARG A 172 -29.91 4.88 -2.02
C ARG A 172 -30.79 5.64 -2.98
#